data_AF-A0A9E7ZRN6-F1
#
_entry.id   AF-A0A9E7ZRN6-F1
#
_cell.length_a   1.000
_cell.length_b   1.000
_cell.length_c   1.000
_cell.angle_alpha   90.00
_cell.angle_beta   90.00
_cell.angle_gamma   90.00
#
_symmetry.space_group_name_H-M   'P 1'
#
loop_
_entity.id
_entity.type
_entity.pdbx_description
1 polymer ?
#
loop_
_entity_poly.entity_id
_entity_poly.type
_entity_poly.pdbx_seq_one_letter_code
_entity_poly.pdbx_strand_id
1 'polypeptide(L)'
;MPVKARSSLALLSRRALLGAAAVALGAGLLKLPPLAAAEEARIIPPPARDESAAPDGSQKVAVLAGGCFWGVQGVFQHVDGVSGAVSGYAGGEKATAEYEKVGTGRTGHAEAVRITYDPRRISYAKLLQVYFSVAHDPTQLNRQGPDSGTQYRSAIFPVDAEQARIAKAYIAQLNQARAFDAAIVTKIEPERPFYPAEAYHQDFLTRYPTHPYIAINDIPKVQNLKRIFPQLYRDEPVLVSQTSK
;
A
#
# COMPACT_ATOMS: atom_id res chain seq x y z
N MET A 1 95.54 21.38 4.80
CA MET A 1 95.53 21.46 3.32
C MET A 1 94.09 21.52 2.83
N PRO A 2 93.80 22.30 1.76
CA PRO A 2 92.57 23.09 1.63
C PRO A 2 91.65 22.56 0.51
N VAL A 3 90.72 23.42 0.05
CA VAL A 3 90.00 23.39 -1.24
C VAL A 3 88.62 22.70 -1.14
N LYS A 4 87.46 23.26 -1.49
CA LYS A 4 87.08 24.37 -2.40
C LYS A 4 85.69 24.91 -2.03
N ALA A 5 85.51 26.22 -2.21
CA ALA A 5 84.23 26.87 -2.35
C ALA A 5 83.48 26.41 -3.62
N ARG A 6 82.15 26.49 -3.62
CA ARG A 6 81.38 27.19 -4.66
C ARG A 6 79.91 27.35 -4.28
N SER A 7 79.54 28.61 -4.11
CA SER A 7 78.21 29.17 -4.18
C SER A 7 77.56 28.94 -5.56
N SER A 8 76.27 28.62 -5.59
CA SER A 8 75.38 28.97 -6.70
C SER A 8 74.01 29.33 -6.11
N LEU A 9 73.66 30.60 -6.25
CA LEU A 9 72.36 31.19 -5.97
C LEU A 9 71.26 30.60 -6.87
N ALA A 10 70.03 30.92 -6.46
CA ALA A 10 68.81 31.07 -7.25
C ALA A 10 67.89 29.85 -7.32
N LEU A 11 66.57 29.97 -7.13
CA LEU A 11 65.68 31.10 -6.85
C LEU A 11 64.31 30.47 -6.49
N LEU A 12 63.45 31.22 -5.79
CA LEU A 12 61.97 31.12 -5.80
C LEU A 12 61.34 29.84 -5.16
N SER A 13 60.24 29.87 -4.42
CA SER A 13 59.37 30.93 -3.93
C SER A 13 58.32 30.29 -2.99
N ARG A 14 57.67 31.15 -2.19
CA ARG A 14 56.29 31.05 -1.65
C ARG A 14 56.01 30.07 -0.49
N ARG A 15 56.01 30.69 0.70
CA ARG A 15 54.96 30.66 1.75
C ARG A 15 54.12 29.39 1.89
N ALA A 16 54.18 28.76 3.07
CA ALA A 16 53.00 28.20 3.71
C ALA A 16 53.12 28.35 5.23
N LEU A 17 52.30 29.24 5.79
CA LEU A 17 51.99 29.33 7.22
C LEU A 17 51.20 28.07 7.60
N LEU A 18 51.75 27.26 8.51
CA LEU A 18 51.02 26.17 9.17
C LEU A 18 50.22 26.76 10.33
N GLY A 19 48.94 27.06 10.08
CA GLY A 19 47.94 27.32 11.11
C GLY A 19 47.35 26.01 11.62
N ALA A 20 47.23 25.89 12.95
CA ALA A 20 46.70 24.74 13.65
C ALA A 20 45.26 24.40 13.22
N ALA A 21 45.00 23.14 12.87
CA ALA A 21 43.65 22.62 12.67
C ALA A 21 43.17 21.94 13.96
N ALA A 22 42.24 22.59 14.66
CA ALA A 22 41.47 21.97 15.73
C ALA A 22 40.43 21.02 15.11
N VAL A 23 40.51 19.72 15.41
CA VAL A 23 39.50 18.74 15.02
C VAL A 23 38.31 18.86 15.97
N ALA A 24 37.28 19.59 15.56
CA ALA A 24 35.99 19.54 16.20
C ALA A 24 35.29 18.23 15.77
N LEU A 25 35.23 17.24 16.68
CA LEU A 25 34.34 16.09 16.56
C LEU A 25 32.90 16.57 16.72
N GLY A 26 32.32 17.06 15.63
CA GLY A 26 30.89 17.32 15.54
C GLY A 26 30.15 15.99 15.62
N ALA A 27 29.36 15.80 16.67
CA ALA A 27 28.31 14.80 16.70
C ALA A 27 27.22 15.18 15.67
N GLY A 28 27.51 14.92 14.40
CA GLY A 28 26.52 14.96 13.34
C GLY A 28 25.55 13.82 13.61
N LEU A 29 24.41 14.12 14.23
CA LEU A 29 23.24 13.27 14.17
C LEU A 29 22.92 13.09 12.69
N LEU A 30 23.32 11.95 12.10
CA LEU A 30 22.82 11.51 10.82
C LEU A 30 21.30 11.49 10.96
N LYS A 31 20.62 12.45 10.34
CA LYS A 31 19.18 12.36 10.12
C LYS A 31 18.97 11.24 9.11
N LEU A 32 18.95 10.00 9.62
CA LEU A 32 18.47 8.86 8.86
C LEU A 32 17.07 9.25 8.34
N PRO A 33 16.81 9.18 7.03
CA PRO A 33 15.46 9.35 6.55
C PRO A 33 14.59 8.31 7.27
N PRO A 34 13.36 8.67 7.70
CA PRO A 34 12.46 7.70 8.26
C PRO A 34 12.37 6.53 7.28
N LEU A 35 12.53 5.30 7.79
CA LEU A 35 12.13 4.11 7.04
C LEU A 35 10.73 4.39 6.52
N ALA A 36 10.54 4.34 5.20
CA ALA A 36 9.27 4.66 4.57
C ALA A 36 8.19 3.76 5.19
N ALA A 37 7.43 4.33 6.12
CA ALA A 37 6.33 3.66 6.78
C ALA A 37 5.16 3.56 5.78
N ALA A 38 4.11 2.82 6.16
CA ALA A 38 2.86 2.86 5.43
C ALA A 38 2.47 4.30 5.04
N GLU A 39 1.98 4.48 3.82
CA GLU A 39 1.34 5.71 3.34
C GLU A 39 0.46 6.35 4.41
N GLU A 40 0.54 7.68 4.55
CA GLU A 40 -0.24 8.39 5.54
C GLU A 40 -1.73 8.33 5.18
N ALA A 41 -2.54 7.78 6.08
CA ALA A 41 -3.97 7.66 5.86
C ALA A 41 -4.66 9.03 5.79
N ARG A 42 -5.55 9.21 4.81
CA ARG A 42 -6.19 10.49 4.50
C ARG A 42 -7.66 10.49 4.90
N ILE A 43 -8.11 11.53 5.61
CA ILE A 43 -9.55 11.74 5.83
C ILE A 43 -10.15 12.29 4.54
N ILE A 44 -10.94 11.47 3.86
CA ILE A 44 -11.56 11.79 2.57
C ILE A 44 -13.09 11.90 2.69
N PRO A 45 -13.75 12.68 1.81
CA PRO A 45 -15.20 12.83 1.83
C PRO A 45 -15.94 11.48 1.74
N PRO A 46 -17.05 11.29 2.47
CA PRO A 46 -17.88 10.11 2.31
C PRO A 46 -18.48 10.05 0.89
N PRO A 47 -18.67 8.85 0.33
CA PRO A 47 -19.22 8.69 -1.02
C PRO A 47 -20.64 9.26 -1.10
N ALA A 48 -20.91 10.04 -2.17
CA ALA A 48 -22.21 10.65 -2.40
C ALA A 48 -23.25 9.67 -2.99
N ARG A 49 -22.79 8.50 -3.47
CA ARG A 49 -23.63 7.47 -4.07
C ARG A 49 -23.24 6.13 -3.51
N ASP A 50 -24.25 5.30 -3.30
CA ASP A 50 -24.06 3.93 -2.87
C ASP A 50 -24.78 2.95 -3.79
N GLU A 51 -24.43 1.68 -3.62
CA GLU A 51 -25.19 0.58 -4.20
C GLU A 51 -26.49 0.37 -3.43
N SER A 52 -27.48 -0.18 -4.12
CA SER A 52 -28.67 -0.65 -3.43
C SER A 52 -28.30 -1.86 -2.56
N ALA A 53 -28.81 -1.89 -1.32
CA ALA A 53 -28.69 -3.07 -0.48
C ALA A 53 -29.36 -4.28 -1.18
N ALA A 54 -28.79 -5.48 -1.02
CA ALA A 54 -29.39 -6.69 -1.56
C ALA A 54 -30.78 -6.91 -0.90
N PRO A 55 -31.88 -6.96 -1.65
CA PRO A 55 -33.23 -7.05 -1.08
C PRO A 55 -33.47 -8.31 -0.25
N ASP A 56 -32.74 -9.38 -0.55
CA ASP A 56 -32.83 -10.69 0.09
C ASP A 56 -31.85 -10.87 1.27
N GLY A 57 -31.04 -9.85 1.58
CA GLY A 57 -30.01 -9.93 2.62
C GLY A 57 -28.83 -10.84 2.26
N SER A 58 -28.68 -11.20 0.97
CA SER A 58 -27.51 -11.95 0.49
C SER A 58 -26.21 -11.16 0.66
N GLN A 59 -25.12 -11.88 0.90
CA GLN A 59 -23.79 -11.28 0.94
C GLN A 59 -23.36 -10.84 -0.45
N LYS A 60 -22.65 -9.72 -0.52
CA LYS A 60 -22.06 -9.19 -1.74
C LYS A 60 -20.53 -9.33 -1.72
N VAL A 61 -19.91 -9.19 -2.89
CA VAL A 61 -18.47 -9.33 -3.08
C VAL A 61 -17.87 -8.07 -3.72
N ALA A 62 -16.71 -7.66 -3.26
CA ALA A 62 -15.87 -6.64 -3.88
C ALA A 62 -14.45 -7.20 -4.10
N VAL A 63 -13.77 -6.79 -5.18
CA VAL A 63 -12.38 -7.21 -5.45
C VAL A 63 -11.51 -5.98 -5.67
N LEU A 64 -10.56 -5.76 -4.75
CA LEU A 64 -9.75 -4.55 -4.67
C LEU A 64 -8.25 -4.89 -4.63
N ALA A 65 -7.43 -4.15 -5.38
CA ALA A 65 -5.98 -4.26 -5.40
C ALA A 65 -5.35 -2.90 -5.03
N GLY A 66 -4.32 -2.90 -4.18
CA GLY A 66 -3.78 -1.67 -3.62
C GLY A 66 -2.35 -1.82 -3.11
N GLY A 67 -1.52 -2.64 -3.75
CA GLY A 67 -0.20 -3.01 -3.24
C GLY A 67 -0.17 -4.42 -2.67
N CYS A 68 0.75 -4.70 -1.74
CA CYS A 68 0.81 -6.00 -1.09
C CYS A 68 -0.54 -6.37 -0.46
N PHE A 69 -1.07 -7.54 -0.84
CA PHE A 69 -2.38 -7.98 -0.38
C PHE A 69 -2.44 -8.29 1.13
N TRP A 70 -1.32 -8.42 1.84
CA TRP A 70 -1.30 -8.75 3.27
C TRP A 70 -1.90 -7.61 4.10
N GLY A 71 -1.45 -6.38 3.83
CA GLY A 71 -2.02 -5.18 4.44
C GLY A 71 -3.45 -4.92 4.02
N VAL A 72 -3.76 -5.08 2.72
CA VAL A 72 -5.13 -4.87 2.22
C VAL A 72 -6.09 -5.88 2.86
N GLN A 73 -5.70 -7.15 2.94
CA GLN A 73 -6.48 -8.19 3.61
C GLN A 73 -6.67 -7.81 5.08
N GLY A 74 -5.58 -7.54 5.79
CA GLY A 74 -5.64 -7.17 7.22
C GLY A 74 -6.55 -5.98 7.50
N VAL A 75 -6.53 -4.93 6.67
CA VAL A 75 -7.47 -3.80 6.78
C VAL A 75 -8.92 -4.31 6.72
N PHE A 76 -9.28 -5.03 5.66
CA PHE A 76 -10.68 -5.47 5.47
C PHE A 76 -11.12 -6.57 6.43
N GLN A 77 -10.19 -7.36 6.99
CA GLN A 77 -10.51 -8.30 8.06
C GLN A 77 -11.02 -7.60 9.33
N HIS A 78 -10.58 -6.37 9.57
CA HIS A 78 -10.98 -5.56 10.72
C HIS A 78 -12.16 -4.60 10.43
N VAL A 79 -12.81 -4.70 9.27
CA VAL A 79 -13.97 -3.85 8.93
C VAL A 79 -15.28 -4.53 9.35
N ASP A 80 -16.06 -3.90 10.23
CA ASP A 80 -17.40 -4.34 10.61
C ASP A 80 -18.36 -4.44 9.41
N GLY A 81 -19.14 -5.52 9.36
CA GLY A 81 -19.95 -5.88 8.19
C GLY A 81 -19.24 -6.75 7.13
N VAL A 82 -17.90 -6.83 7.12
CA VAL A 82 -17.15 -7.81 6.30
C VAL A 82 -17.22 -9.21 6.92
N SER A 83 -17.58 -10.22 6.13
CA SER A 83 -17.63 -11.63 6.56
C SER A 83 -16.43 -12.44 6.09
N GLY A 84 -15.69 -11.97 5.10
CA GLY A 84 -14.46 -12.61 4.63
C GLY A 84 -13.59 -11.69 3.79
N ALA A 85 -12.28 -11.89 3.86
CA ALA A 85 -11.30 -11.19 3.04
C ALA A 85 -10.22 -12.19 2.59
N VAL A 86 -10.21 -12.56 1.31
CA VAL A 86 -9.31 -13.57 0.75
C VAL A 86 -8.29 -12.89 -0.16
N SER A 87 -7.00 -13.07 0.14
CA SER A 87 -5.91 -12.63 -0.71
C SER A 87 -5.81 -13.48 -1.98
N GLY A 88 -5.49 -12.87 -3.11
CA GLY A 88 -5.41 -13.55 -4.39
C GLY A 88 -4.89 -12.70 -5.53
N TYR A 89 -5.04 -13.22 -6.73
CA TYR A 89 -4.53 -12.67 -7.98
C TYR A 89 -5.70 -12.34 -8.91
N ALA A 90 -5.81 -11.10 -9.38
CA ALA A 90 -6.89 -10.66 -10.26
C ALA A 90 -6.37 -10.00 -11.54
N GLY A 91 -7.09 -10.19 -12.66
CA GLY A 91 -6.81 -9.52 -13.94
C GLY A 91 -6.15 -10.40 -15.00
N GLY A 92 -5.20 -11.24 -14.61
CA GLY A 92 -4.48 -12.15 -15.51
C GLY A 92 -5.19 -13.49 -15.73
N GLU A 93 -4.49 -14.44 -16.35
CA GLU A 93 -5.01 -15.77 -16.67
C GLU A 93 -4.81 -16.78 -15.53
N LYS A 94 -5.67 -17.81 -15.48
CA LYS A 94 -5.63 -18.85 -14.42
C LYS A 94 -4.28 -19.57 -14.35
N ALA A 95 -3.69 -19.90 -15.50
CA ALA A 95 -2.46 -20.70 -15.58
C ALA A 95 -1.21 -19.99 -15.01
N THR A 96 -1.32 -18.69 -14.75
CA THR A 96 -0.23 -17.83 -14.26
C THR A 96 -0.52 -17.22 -12.89
N ALA A 97 -1.59 -17.66 -12.22
CA ALA A 97 -2.01 -17.22 -10.89
C ALA A 97 -1.29 -18.00 -9.77
N GLU A 98 0.04 -17.92 -9.75
CA GLU A 98 0.93 -18.52 -8.75
C GLU A 98 1.92 -17.44 -8.28
N TYR A 99 2.23 -17.40 -6.98
CA TYR A 99 2.98 -16.30 -6.37
C TYR A 99 4.29 -15.98 -7.11
N GLU A 100 5.08 -17.00 -7.42
CA GLU A 100 6.39 -16.85 -8.07
C GLU A 100 6.26 -16.29 -9.49
N LYS A 101 5.18 -16.63 -10.20
CA LYS A 101 4.90 -16.10 -11.55
C LYS A 101 4.39 -14.66 -11.46
N VAL A 102 3.46 -14.39 -10.54
CA VAL A 102 2.87 -13.06 -10.34
C VAL A 102 3.94 -12.05 -9.88
N GLY A 103 4.86 -12.47 -9.00
CA GLY A 103 5.96 -11.64 -8.52
C GLY A 103 6.90 -11.14 -9.62
N THR A 104 6.90 -11.76 -10.82
CA THR A 104 7.64 -11.25 -11.98
C THR A 104 7.03 -9.98 -12.60
N GLY A 105 5.77 -9.67 -12.30
CA GLY A 105 5.00 -8.58 -12.90
C GLY A 105 4.57 -8.82 -14.36
N ARG A 106 4.77 -10.02 -14.92
CA ARG A 106 4.54 -10.33 -16.34
C ARG A 106 3.22 -11.02 -16.65
N THR A 107 2.44 -11.38 -15.63
CA THR A 107 1.23 -12.20 -15.78
C THR A 107 -0.06 -11.41 -15.99
N GLY A 108 0.01 -10.08 -15.83
CA GLY A 108 -1.15 -9.19 -15.85
C GLY A 108 -1.97 -9.18 -14.54
N HIS A 109 -1.65 -10.07 -13.59
CA HIS A 109 -2.29 -10.09 -12.29
C HIS A 109 -1.94 -8.85 -11.46
N ALA A 110 -2.89 -8.42 -10.62
CA ALA A 110 -2.64 -7.64 -9.42
C ALA A 110 -2.77 -8.55 -8.21
N GLU A 111 -1.97 -8.32 -7.18
CA GLU A 111 -2.31 -8.75 -5.83
C GLU A 111 -3.58 -8.01 -5.40
N ALA A 112 -4.60 -8.79 -5.08
CA ALA A 112 -5.94 -8.31 -4.81
C ALA A 112 -6.56 -9.05 -3.62
N VAL A 113 -7.61 -8.47 -3.05
CA VAL A 113 -8.40 -9.05 -1.99
C VAL A 113 -9.84 -9.14 -2.44
N ARG A 114 -10.41 -10.34 -2.36
CA ARG A 114 -11.84 -10.59 -2.51
C ARG A 114 -12.51 -10.45 -1.15
N ILE A 115 -13.34 -9.43 -1.00
CA ILE A 115 -14.02 -9.04 0.22
C ILE A 115 -15.48 -9.46 0.10
N THR A 116 -15.94 -10.30 1.02
CA THR A 116 -17.35 -10.67 1.16
C THR A 116 -17.95 -9.87 2.31
N TYR A 117 -19.12 -9.25 2.12
CA TYR A 117 -19.72 -8.35 3.12
C TYR A 117 -21.25 -8.44 3.15
N ASP A 118 -21.84 -8.07 4.29
CA ASP A 118 -23.29 -7.88 4.45
C ASP A 118 -23.68 -6.45 4.06
N PRO A 119 -24.40 -6.24 2.94
CA PRO A 119 -24.77 -4.91 2.45
C PRO A 119 -25.73 -4.15 3.38
N ARG A 120 -26.30 -4.81 4.40
CA ARG A 120 -27.11 -4.16 5.44
C ARG A 120 -26.28 -3.53 6.56
N ARG A 121 -25.01 -3.95 6.69
CA ARG A 121 -24.07 -3.47 7.72
C ARG A 121 -23.03 -2.53 7.15
N ILE A 122 -22.52 -2.83 5.96
CA ILE A 122 -21.57 -1.99 5.25
C ILE A 122 -21.83 -2.05 3.75
N SER A 123 -21.72 -0.92 3.07
CA SER A 123 -21.96 -0.83 1.64
C SER A 123 -20.67 -0.86 0.82
N TYR A 124 -20.80 -1.18 -0.47
CA TYR A 124 -19.68 -1.11 -1.40
C TYR A 124 -19.00 0.27 -1.42
N ALA A 125 -19.76 1.37 -1.43
CA ALA A 125 -19.15 2.69 -1.47
C ALA A 125 -18.36 2.99 -0.18
N LYS A 126 -18.81 2.48 0.97
CA LYS A 126 -18.07 2.60 2.23
C LYS A 126 -16.80 1.76 2.24
N LEU A 127 -16.82 0.57 1.64
CA LEU A 127 -15.60 -0.21 1.40
C LEU A 127 -14.60 0.56 0.52
N LEU A 128 -15.07 1.27 -0.51
CA LEU A 128 -14.21 2.13 -1.32
C LEU A 128 -13.66 3.32 -0.52
N GLN A 129 -14.44 3.89 0.40
CA GLN A 129 -13.93 4.94 1.29
C GLN A 129 -12.78 4.41 2.17
N VAL A 130 -12.92 3.22 2.74
CA VAL A 130 -11.83 2.57 3.49
C VAL A 130 -10.63 2.32 2.58
N TYR A 131 -10.85 1.75 1.40
CA TYR A 131 -9.82 1.49 0.39
C TYR A 131 -8.97 2.72 0.09
N PHE A 132 -9.59 3.83 -0.32
CA PHE A 132 -8.89 5.07 -0.67
C PHE A 132 -8.30 5.82 0.53
N SER A 133 -8.86 5.63 1.73
CA SER A 133 -8.45 6.38 2.91
C SER A 133 -7.28 5.73 3.67
N VAL A 134 -7.29 4.40 3.79
CA VAL A 134 -6.36 3.68 4.70
C VAL A 134 -5.61 2.51 4.06
N ALA A 135 -6.12 1.91 2.97
CA ALA A 135 -5.52 0.67 2.48
C ALA A 135 -4.22 0.92 1.69
N HIS A 136 -4.17 2.02 0.94
CA HIS A 136 -3.08 2.32 0.00
C HIS A 136 -3.12 3.78 -0.48
N ASP A 137 -2.05 4.25 -1.14
CA ASP A 137 -2.05 5.50 -1.90
C ASP A 137 -2.48 5.26 -3.36
N PRO A 138 -3.64 5.82 -3.79
CA PRO A 138 -4.19 5.62 -5.12
C PRO A 138 -3.52 6.46 -6.23
N THR A 139 -2.53 7.28 -5.88
CA THR A 139 -1.79 8.13 -6.83
C THR A 139 -0.51 7.46 -7.34
N GLN A 140 -0.10 6.37 -6.72
CA GLN A 140 1.09 5.62 -7.09
C GLN A 140 0.84 4.65 -8.25
N LEU A 141 1.43 4.97 -9.40
CA LEU A 141 1.31 4.13 -10.59
C LEU A 141 2.24 2.91 -10.49
N ASN A 142 1.64 1.71 -10.53
CA ASN A 142 2.35 0.42 -10.54
C ASN A 142 3.36 0.25 -9.39
N ARG A 143 3.04 0.76 -8.21
CA ARG A 143 3.80 0.57 -6.98
C ARG A 143 2.93 0.90 -5.77
N GLN A 144 3.35 0.43 -4.60
CA GLN A 144 2.84 0.90 -3.34
C GLN A 144 3.94 0.87 -2.28
N GLY A 145 4.29 2.03 -1.72
CA GLY A 145 5.35 2.12 -0.73
C GLY A 145 6.66 1.45 -1.21
N PRO A 146 7.22 0.45 -0.49
CA PRO A 146 8.45 -0.23 -0.91
C PRO A 146 8.27 -1.14 -2.14
N ASP A 147 7.04 -1.51 -2.50
CA ASP A 147 6.77 -2.53 -3.52
C ASP A 147 6.56 -1.91 -4.89
N SER A 148 7.29 -2.38 -5.90
CA SER A 148 7.24 -1.85 -7.27
C SER A 148 6.93 -2.95 -8.28
N GLY A 149 6.00 -2.67 -9.19
CA GLY A 149 5.53 -3.62 -10.19
C GLY A 149 4.04 -3.50 -10.48
N THR A 150 3.63 -3.95 -11.67
CA THR A 150 2.21 -3.93 -12.10
C THR A 150 1.31 -4.80 -11.22
N GLN A 151 1.88 -5.79 -10.53
CA GLN A 151 1.20 -6.61 -9.54
C GLN A 151 0.79 -5.84 -8.29
N TYR A 152 1.41 -4.70 -8.00
CA TYR A 152 1.10 -3.85 -6.85
C TYR A 152 0.26 -2.63 -7.23
N ARG A 153 -0.27 -2.59 -8.47
CA ARG A 153 -1.06 -1.45 -8.95
C ARG A 153 -2.35 -1.28 -8.12
N SER A 154 -2.77 -0.03 -7.97
CA SER A 154 -4.13 0.29 -7.52
C SER A 154 -5.14 -0.08 -8.62
N ALA A 155 -6.05 -1.00 -8.32
CA ALA A 155 -7.15 -1.37 -9.21
C ALA A 155 -8.41 -1.80 -8.43
N ILE A 156 -9.55 -1.60 -9.06
CA ILE A 156 -10.87 -2.08 -8.64
C ILE A 156 -11.33 -3.02 -9.74
N PHE A 157 -11.81 -4.21 -9.37
CA PHE A 157 -12.37 -5.20 -10.29
C PHE A 157 -13.87 -5.36 -9.97
N PRO A 158 -14.73 -4.52 -10.56
CA PRO A 158 -16.17 -4.58 -10.29
C PRO A 158 -16.76 -5.92 -10.68
N VAL A 159 -17.61 -6.48 -9.82
CA VAL A 159 -18.33 -7.74 -10.12
C VAL A 159 -19.59 -7.52 -10.97
N ASP A 160 -20.04 -6.27 -11.07
CA ASP A 160 -21.18 -5.86 -11.89
C ASP A 160 -21.06 -4.39 -12.35
N ALA A 161 -22.04 -3.96 -13.16
CA ALA A 161 -22.08 -2.61 -13.70
C ALA A 161 -22.39 -1.53 -12.63
N GLU A 162 -23.09 -1.89 -11.54
CA GLU A 162 -23.42 -0.94 -10.48
C GLU A 162 -22.15 -0.57 -9.68
N GLN A 163 -21.33 -1.55 -9.32
CA GLN A 163 -20.03 -1.33 -8.70
C GLN A 163 -19.09 -0.50 -9.59
N ALA A 164 -19.08 -0.75 -10.90
CA ALA A 164 -18.27 0.04 -11.84
C ALA A 164 -18.70 1.51 -11.84
N ARG A 165 -20.01 1.77 -11.85
CA ARG A 165 -20.59 3.12 -11.81
C ARG A 165 -20.25 3.84 -10.50
N ILE A 166 -20.36 3.15 -9.37
CA ILE A 166 -20.06 3.71 -8.04
C ILE A 166 -18.57 4.02 -7.90
N ALA A 167 -17.69 3.09 -8.30
CA ALA A 167 -16.25 3.31 -8.28
C ALA A 167 -15.85 4.52 -9.13
N LYS A 168 -16.37 4.63 -10.35
CA LYS A 168 -16.12 5.78 -11.24
C LYS A 168 -16.63 7.09 -10.62
N ALA A 169 -17.83 7.08 -10.07
CA ALA A 169 -18.42 8.26 -9.43
C ALA A 169 -17.59 8.71 -8.21
N TYR A 170 -17.12 7.76 -7.40
CA TYR A 170 -16.36 8.09 -6.20
C TYR A 170 -14.95 8.60 -6.52
N ILE A 171 -14.25 8.00 -7.48
CA ILE A 171 -12.97 8.55 -7.98
C ILE A 171 -13.16 9.98 -8.50
N ALA A 172 -14.23 10.24 -9.27
CA ALA A 172 -14.53 11.58 -9.76
C ALA A 172 -14.79 12.57 -8.61
N GLN A 173 -15.53 12.16 -7.59
CA GLN A 173 -15.79 12.95 -6.39
C GLN A 173 -14.48 13.30 -5.64
N LEU A 174 -13.60 12.31 -5.44
CA LEU A 174 -12.32 12.50 -4.75
C LEU A 174 -11.39 13.45 -5.52
N ASN A 175 -11.34 13.32 -6.86
CA ASN A 175 -10.59 14.23 -7.72
C ASN A 175 -11.16 15.66 -7.66
N GLN A 176 -12.48 15.83 -7.70
CA GLN A 176 -13.13 17.13 -7.57
C GLN A 176 -12.85 17.78 -6.20
N ALA A 177 -12.86 16.98 -5.14
CA ALA A 177 -12.54 17.43 -3.79
C ALA A 177 -11.05 17.69 -3.56
N ARG A 178 -10.17 17.35 -4.51
CA ARG A 178 -8.71 17.38 -4.38
C ARG A 178 -8.25 16.67 -3.10
N ALA A 179 -8.81 15.48 -2.86
CA ALA A 179 -8.53 14.69 -1.66
C ALA A 179 -7.08 14.16 -1.61
N PHE A 180 -6.39 14.15 -2.76
CA PHE A 180 -5.01 13.72 -2.91
C PHE A 180 -4.20 14.80 -3.64
N ASP A 181 -2.90 14.85 -3.35
CA ASP A 181 -1.98 15.85 -3.93
C ASP A 181 -1.66 15.58 -5.40
N ALA A 182 -1.94 14.37 -5.87
CA ALA A 182 -1.79 13.94 -7.25
C ALA A 182 -3.07 13.25 -7.75
N ALA A 183 -3.17 13.08 -9.07
CA ALA A 183 -4.30 12.42 -9.68
C ALA A 183 -4.39 10.95 -9.24
N ILE A 184 -5.62 10.49 -8.96
CA ILE A 184 -5.89 9.07 -8.72
C ILE A 184 -5.63 8.29 -10.01
N VAL A 185 -4.74 7.29 -9.94
CA VAL A 185 -4.37 6.41 -11.07
C VAL A 185 -5.01 5.01 -10.96
N THR A 186 -5.89 4.81 -9.98
CA THR A 186 -6.65 3.56 -9.78
C THR A 186 -7.40 3.15 -11.05
N LYS A 187 -7.14 1.93 -11.51
CA LYS A 187 -7.85 1.37 -12.67
C LYS A 187 -9.18 0.76 -12.26
N ILE A 188 -10.19 0.87 -13.11
CA ILE A 188 -11.45 0.12 -13.00
C ILE A 188 -11.44 -0.94 -14.11
N GLU A 189 -11.30 -2.20 -13.72
CA GLU A 189 -11.08 -3.34 -14.63
C GLU A 189 -12.26 -4.35 -14.49
N PRO A 190 -13.40 -4.13 -15.17
CA PRO A 190 -14.54 -5.05 -15.12
C PRO A 190 -14.23 -6.38 -15.82
N GLU A 191 -15.05 -7.41 -15.54
CA GLU A 191 -15.02 -8.72 -16.23
C GLU A 191 -13.66 -9.45 -16.11
N ARG A 192 -12.96 -9.26 -14.99
CA ARG A 192 -11.70 -9.93 -14.71
C ARG A 192 -11.86 -11.03 -13.67
N PRO A 193 -11.24 -12.20 -13.86
CA PRO A 193 -11.29 -13.29 -12.90
C PRO A 193 -10.43 -12.98 -11.67
N PHE A 194 -10.78 -13.62 -10.55
CA PHE A 194 -10.01 -13.64 -9.31
C PHE A 194 -9.64 -15.08 -8.96
N TYR A 195 -8.38 -15.31 -8.60
CA TYR A 195 -7.85 -16.60 -8.19
C TYR A 195 -7.29 -16.48 -6.76
N PRO A 196 -7.80 -17.25 -5.78
CA PRO A 196 -7.25 -17.24 -4.43
C PRO A 196 -5.75 -17.56 -4.44
N ALA A 197 -4.99 -16.81 -3.65
CA ALA A 197 -3.58 -17.11 -3.40
C ALA A 197 -3.45 -18.33 -2.49
N GLU A 198 -2.25 -18.87 -2.46
CA GLU A 198 -1.82 -20.00 -1.68
C GLU A 198 -2.13 -19.80 -0.18
N ALA A 199 -2.43 -20.89 0.53
CA ALA A 199 -2.89 -20.84 1.92
C ALA A 199 -1.89 -20.15 2.89
N TYR A 200 -0.59 -20.15 2.56
CA TYR A 200 0.43 -19.50 3.37
C TYR A 200 0.40 -17.96 3.29
N HIS A 201 -0.25 -17.37 2.28
CA HIS A 201 -0.48 -15.93 2.19
C HIS A 201 -1.74 -15.46 2.93
N GLN A 202 -2.64 -16.37 3.27
CA GLN A 202 -3.89 -16.02 3.95
C GLN A 202 -3.63 -15.71 5.42
N ASP A 203 -4.28 -14.64 5.91
CA ASP A 203 -4.21 -14.18 7.29
C ASP A 203 -2.77 -13.77 7.70
N PHE A 204 -1.88 -13.45 6.74
CA PHE A 204 -0.45 -13.31 7.00
C PHE A 204 -0.13 -12.20 8.03
N LEU A 205 -0.75 -11.02 7.90
CA LEU A 205 -0.59 -9.92 8.86
C LEU A 205 -0.93 -10.38 10.28
N THR A 206 -2.08 -11.05 10.43
CA THR A 206 -2.59 -11.53 11.72
C THR A 206 -1.69 -12.62 12.31
N ARG A 207 -1.14 -13.51 11.47
CA ARG A 207 -0.27 -14.61 11.90
C ARG A 207 1.15 -14.15 12.25
N TYR A 208 1.66 -13.11 11.59
CA TYR A 208 3.03 -12.63 11.74
C TYR A 208 3.11 -11.11 11.94
N PRO A 209 2.45 -10.55 12.98
CA PRO A 209 2.35 -9.10 13.16
C PRO A 209 3.69 -8.42 13.45
N THR A 210 4.68 -9.17 13.96
CA THR A 210 6.04 -8.67 14.23
C THR A 210 7.00 -8.88 13.06
N HIS A 211 6.55 -9.46 11.94
CA HIS A 211 7.39 -9.57 10.75
C HIS A 211 7.78 -8.14 10.30
N PRO A 212 9.06 -7.82 10.06
CA PRO A 212 9.50 -6.44 9.86
C PRO A 212 8.73 -5.70 8.77
N TYR A 213 8.47 -6.38 7.65
CA TYR A 213 7.66 -5.82 6.57
C TYR A 213 6.24 -5.46 7.04
N ILE A 214 5.58 -6.35 7.79
CA ILE A 214 4.22 -6.14 8.29
C ILE A 214 4.18 -5.01 9.31
N ALA A 215 5.12 -5.01 10.26
CA ALA A 215 5.20 -4.00 11.31
C ALA A 215 5.40 -2.57 10.75
N ILE A 216 6.17 -2.44 9.67
CA ILE A 216 6.48 -1.14 9.05
C ILE A 216 5.38 -0.69 8.07
N ASN A 217 4.89 -1.61 7.22
CA ASN A 217 4.05 -1.24 6.07
C ASN A 217 2.56 -1.49 6.27
N ASP A 218 2.16 -2.42 7.14
CA ASP A 218 0.78 -2.92 7.17
C ASP A 218 0.06 -2.75 8.51
N ILE A 219 0.75 -2.92 9.64
CA ILE A 219 0.18 -2.62 10.97
C ILE A 219 -0.32 -1.17 11.07
N PRO A 220 0.41 -0.14 10.56
CA PRO A 220 -0.09 1.22 10.60
C PRO A 220 -1.40 1.41 9.83
N LYS A 221 -1.67 0.62 8.77
CA LYS A 221 -2.94 0.68 8.03
C LYS A 221 -4.13 0.27 8.90
N VAL A 222 -3.98 -0.81 9.68
CA VAL A 222 -5.01 -1.28 10.62
C VAL A 222 -5.22 -0.28 11.76
N GLN A 223 -4.13 0.31 12.28
CA GLN A 223 -4.21 1.38 13.27
C GLN A 223 -4.93 2.63 12.73
N ASN A 224 -4.65 2.99 11.47
CA ASN A 224 -5.31 4.10 10.79
C ASN A 224 -6.79 3.81 10.54
N LEU A 225 -7.17 2.57 10.21
CA LEU A 225 -8.58 2.14 10.14
C LEU A 225 -9.28 2.39 11.48
N LYS A 226 -8.70 1.92 12.60
CA LYS A 226 -9.26 2.12 13.95
C LYS A 226 -9.40 3.61 14.31
N ARG A 227 -8.42 4.43 13.90
CA ARG A 227 -8.38 5.87 14.19
C ARG A 227 -9.38 6.68 13.34
N ILE A 228 -9.49 6.40 12.05
CA ILE A 228 -10.26 7.20 11.09
C ILE A 228 -11.72 6.70 10.98
N PHE A 229 -11.92 5.40 11.13
CA PHE A 229 -13.23 4.75 11.05
C PHE A 229 -13.53 3.90 12.29
N PRO A 230 -13.50 4.47 13.51
CA PRO A 230 -13.75 3.70 14.74
C PRO A 230 -15.09 2.97 14.74
N GLN A 231 -16.10 3.53 14.08
CA GLN A 231 -17.44 2.94 13.92
C GLN A 231 -17.50 1.76 12.95
N LEU A 232 -16.51 1.62 12.07
CA LEU A 232 -16.38 0.48 11.16
C LEU A 232 -15.32 -0.50 11.64
N TYR A 233 -14.63 -0.23 12.73
CA TYR A 233 -13.53 -1.07 13.18
C TYR A 233 -14.02 -2.13 14.14
N ARG A 234 -13.51 -3.35 14.01
CA ARG A 234 -13.62 -4.43 15.00
C ARG A 234 -12.24 -4.87 15.46
N ASP A 235 -12.08 -5.18 16.74
CA ASP A 235 -10.81 -5.68 17.27
C ASP A 235 -10.51 -7.11 16.78
N GLU A 236 -11.51 -7.96 16.63
CA GLU A 236 -11.34 -9.34 16.16
C GLU A 236 -11.44 -9.45 14.63
N PRO A 237 -10.35 -9.83 13.92
CA PRO A 237 -10.37 -9.94 12.47
C PRO A 237 -11.17 -11.17 11.98
N VAL A 238 -11.83 -11.06 10.83
CA VAL A 238 -12.42 -12.24 10.15
C VAL A 238 -11.36 -13.02 9.39
N LEU A 239 -11.06 -14.25 9.84
CA LEU A 239 -9.99 -15.05 9.27
C LEU A 239 -10.49 -16.02 8.19
N VAL A 240 -9.70 -16.20 7.13
CA VAL A 240 -10.00 -17.19 6.08
C VAL A 240 -9.98 -18.61 6.66
N SER A 241 -9.06 -18.85 7.59
CA SER A 241 -8.95 -20.10 8.35
C SER A 241 -10.19 -20.46 9.18
N GLN A 242 -11.05 -19.50 9.51
CA GLN A 242 -12.27 -19.71 10.30
C GLN A 242 -13.54 -19.85 9.45
N THR A 243 -13.53 -19.32 8.23
CA THR A 243 -14.69 -19.29 7.32
C THR A 243 -14.77 -20.49 6.38
N SER A 244 -13.75 -21.37 6.38
CA SER A 244 -13.68 -22.57 5.55
C SER A 244 -14.22 -23.84 6.24
N LYS A 245 -14.97 -23.69 7.35
CA LYS A 245 -15.61 -24.79 8.10
C LYS A 245 -17.09 -24.91 7.78
#